data_AF-A0A167CPC7-F1
#
_entry.id   AF-A0A167CPC7-F1
#
_cell.length_a   1.000
_cell.length_b   1.000
_cell.length_c   1.000
_cell.angle_alpha   90.00
_cell.angle_beta   90.00
_cell.angle_gamma   90.00
#
_symmetry.space_group_name_H-M   'P 1'
#
loop_
_entity.id
_entity.type
_entity.pdbx_description
1 polymer ?
#
loop_
_entity_poly.entity_id
_entity_poly.type
_entity_poly.pdbx_seq_one_letter_code
_entity_poly.pdbx_strand_id
1 'polypeptide(L)'
;MRISGVLLAEFSLIPKRALRKYLFDFRVPLGYKTVVRVYQSCLDESDPNFLQPSKDVDQVPPYQLMTLKRILENYRKSSGVISKRAVDVENNLVDRASELGDYAAIALLCGRTLASSPGSDQQLTRSTSDTSATSATSSALSGATASTAGSSNITAATSATSSGTSATDSTTASSSGTTSATTPANNTDRTTSGIASSAASSAAPTLPDADSSNASVNADVSTGNGSNTPSNNGASSIVVKESSLPKDEITVEDRQHANLLLRQLMDKKFPLAFKIAGDLAYQRNQREKARQFYQLAIDNGIQSDNSLYVECLRNIGLICLMTKDQIDLVTARRYFDKAVASALDLNQVSDCHFYLGQILEKNQTASRYHLEKAASTGLRQAFAPLGFLLLNYFNKVELAQQWFELGSSIDDINCHTGLFDCLMKLGDYEGAARVLDKIRRDEKGDLVVQSRKKLIEQLEQHRQGPPPGGSGNRNDGADAGSERWSF
;
A
#
# COMPACT_ATOMS: atom_id res chain seq x y z
N MET A 1 -27.41 33.62 23.16
CA MET A 1 -27.63 33.58 21.69
C MET A 1 -28.23 32.23 21.31
N ARG A 2 -29.21 32.19 20.40
CA ARG A 2 -29.68 30.94 19.77
C ARG A 2 -28.99 30.80 18.41
N ILE A 3 -28.02 29.89 18.29
CA ILE A 3 -27.44 29.57 16.96
C ILE A 3 -28.50 28.79 16.17
N SER A 4 -28.98 29.40 15.08
CA SER A 4 -30.09 28.89 14.28
C SER A 4 -29.76 27.53 13.66
N GLY A 5 -30.65 26.55 13.82
CA GLY A 5 -30.44 25.17 13.37
C GLY A 5 -30.29 24.97 11.86
N VAL A 6 -30.45 26.03 11.06
CA VAL A 6 -30.28 26.04 9.59
C VAL A 6 -28.81 25.90 9.19
N LEU A 7 -27.90 26.63 9.86
CA LEU A 7 -26.45 26.61 9.55
C LEU A 7 -25.79 25.24 9.80
N LEU A 8 -26.42 24.36 10.56
CA LEU A 8 -25.95 22.99 10.81
C LEU A 8 -26.26 22.01 9.67
N ALA A 9 -27.00 22.42 8.64
CA ALA A 9 -27.35 21.56 7.50
C ALA A 9 -26.32 21.66 6.36
N GLU A 10 -25.95 22.88 5.96
CA GLU A 10 -25.13 23.15 4.77
C GLU A 10 -23.64 22.84 4.97
N PHE A 11 -23.17 22.79 6.22
CA PHE A 11 -21.77 22.51 6.58
C PHE A 11 -21.51 21.04 7.00
N SER A 12 -22.45 20.12 6.76
CA SER A 12 -22.40 18.75 7.28
C SER A 12 -21.42 17.84 6.52
N LEU A 13 -20.10 17.97 6.75
CA LEU A 13 -19.03 17.15 6.12
C LEU A 13 -19.35 15.64 6.07
N ILE A 14 -19.96 15.13 7.14
CA ILE A 14 -20.50 13.77 7.23
C ILE A 14 -22.02 13.88 7.45
N PRO A 15 -22.87 13.15 6.70
CA PRO A 15 -24.31 13.12 6.93
C PRO A 15 -24.65 12.66 8.36
N LYS A 16 -25.59 13.37 9.00
CA LYS A 16 -26.01 13.16 10.41
C LYS A 16 -26.27 11.69 10.81
N ARG A 17 -26.84 10.87 9.91
CA ARG A 17 -27.08 9.43 10.14
C ARG A 17 -25.78 8.63 10.13
N ALA A 18 -24.87 8.91 9.21
CA ALA A 18 -23.57 8.25 9.10
C ALA A 18 -22.67 8.62 10.29
N LEU A 19 -22.55 9.91 10.65
CA LEU A 19 -21.73 10.33 11.79
C LEU A 19 -22.19 9.69 13.11
N ARG A 20 -23.52 9.60 13.35
CA ARG A 20 -24.05 8.88 14.53
C ARG A 20 -23.69 7.39 14.54
N LYS A 21 -23.70 6.72 13.38
CA LYS A 21 -23.25 5.33 13.27
C LYS A 21 -21.77 5.21 13.62
N TYR A 22 -20.90 6.03 13.01
CA TYR A 22 -19.47 6.00 13.29
C TYR A 22 -19.13 6.31 14.76
N LEU A 23 -19.79 7.27 15.40
CA LEU A 23 -19.55 7.56 16.82
C LEU A 23 -19.90 6.36 17.72
N PHE A 24 -20.92 5.57 17.35
CA PHE A 24 -21.25 4.32 18.03
C PHE A 24 -20.24 3.20 17.72
N ASP A 25 -19.93 2.98 16.44
CA ASP A 25 -18.98 1.96 15.96
C ASP A 25 -17.58 2.15 16.59
N PHE A 26 -17.12 3.40 16.71
CA PHE A 26 -15.84 3.79 17.35
C PHE A 26 -15.96 4.06 18.87
N ARG A 27 -17.13 3.82 19.47
CA ARG A 27 -17.42 3.96 20.91
C ARG A 27 -17.03 5.32 21.51
N VAL A 28 -17.17 6.39 20.73
CA VAL A 28 -16.78 7.75 21.13
C VAL A 28 -17.81 8.31 22.12
N PRO A 29 -17.44 8.70 23.35
CA PRO A 29 -18.37 9.15 24.39
C PRO A 29 -18.83 10.62 24.20
N LEU A 30 -18.90 11.10 22.95
CA LEU A 30 -19.22 12.48 22.61
C LEU A 30 -20.60 12.58 21.95
N GLY A 31 -21.40 13.54 22.41
CA GLY A 31 -22.67 13.86 21.77
C GLY A 31 -22.47 14.45 20.36
N TYR A 32 -23.33 14.06 19.41
CA TYR A 32 -23.31 14.57 18.03
C TYR A 32 -23.18 16.11 17.93
N LYS A 33 -23.83 16.87 18.83
CA LYS A 33 -23.72 18.33 18.88
C LYS A 33 -22.29 18.81 19.16
N THR A 34 -21.60 18.17 20.12
CA THR A 34 -20.21 18.48 20.47
C THR A 34 -19.29 18.17 19.30
N VAL A 35 -19.42 16.98 18.70
CA VAL A 35 -18.58 16.57 17.56
C VAL A 35 -18.71 17.52 16.36
N VAL A 36 -19.93 17.98 16.04
CA VAL A 36 -20.11 18.97 14.97
C VAL A 36 -19.51 20.33 15.34
N ARG A 37 -19.61 20.78 16.61
CA ARG A 37 -18.90 22.00 17.05
C ARG A 37 -17.39 21.88 16.90
N VAL A 38 -16.80 20.75 17.30
CA VAL A 38 -15.35 20.49 17.14
C VAL A 38 -14.95 20.57 15.66
N TYR A 39 -15.70 19.93 14.76
CA TYR A 39 -15.45 20.03 13.32
C TYR A 39 -15.64 21.46 12.77
N GLN A 40 -16.55 22.26 13.32
CA GLN A 40 -16.74 23.66 12.93
C GLN A 40 -15.57 24.54 13.42
N SER A 41 -15.11 24.41 14.66
CA SER A 41 -13.91 25.10 15.14
C SER A 41 -12.63 24.71 14.39
N CYS A 42 -12.59 23.52 13.77
CA CYS A 42 -11.50 23.10 12.88
C CYS A 42 -11.70 23.52 11.40
N LEU A 43 -12.80 24.19 11.04
CA LEU A 43 -13.05 24.77 9.71
C LEU A 43 -12.81 26.29 9.67
N ASP A 44 -13.09 26.99 10.77
CA ASP A 44 -13.22 28.45 10.78
C ASP A 44 -11.87 29.17 10.91
N GLU A 45 -10.98 28.96 9.92
CA GLU A 45 -9.67 29.63 9.72
C GLU A 45 -9.74 31.18 9.78
N SER A 46 -10.95 31.74 9.63
CA SER A 46 -11.24 33.17 9.59
C SER A 46 -11.38 33.85 10.97
N ASP A 47 -11.51 33.09 12.06
CA ASP A 47 -11.56 33.69 13.40
C ASP A 47 -10.13 34.00 13.87
N PRO A 48 -9.78 35.24 14.26
CA PRO A 48 -8.49 35.52 14.90
C PRO A 48 -8.29 34.77 16.23
N ASN A 49 -9.34 34.15 16.77
CA ASN A 49 -9.31 33.22 17.88
C ASN A 49 -9.18 31.74 17.45
N PHE A 50 -8.85 31.41 16.20
CA PHE A 50 -8.61 30.03 15.74
C PHE A 50 -7.54 29.30 16.59
N LEU A 51 -6.56 30.03 17.11
CA LEU A 51 -5.54 29.54 18.07
C LEU A 51 -5.94 29.70 19.54
N GLN A 52 -7.04 30.40 19.86
CA GLN A 52 -7.59 30.41 21.22
C GLN A 52 -8.63 29.30 21.36
N PRO A 53 -8.52 28.41 22.37
CA PRO A 53 -9.48 27.33 22.50
C PRO A 53 -10.90 27.84 22.71
N SER A 54 -11.79 27.48 21.77
CA SER A 54 -13.20 27.43 22.10
C SER A 54 -13.38 26.46 23.28
N LYS A 55 -14.07 26.89 24.34
CA LYS A 55 -14.15 26.14 25.60
C LYS A 55 -14.73 24.74 25.45
N ASP A 56 -15.43 24.46 24.35
CA ASP A 56 -16.01 23.17 24.01
C ASP A 56 -14.96 22.16 23.46
N VAL A 57 -13.85 22.63 22.89
CA VAL A 57 -12.78 21.78 22.32
C VAL A 57 -11.83 21.29 23.40
N ASP A 58 -11.40 22.16 24.32
CA ASP A 58 -10.49 21.77 25.44
C ASP A 58 -11.11 20.75 26.41
N GLN A 59 -12.44 20.61 26.41
CA GLN A 59 -13.13 19.57 27.16
C GLN A 59 -13.07 18.18 26.48
N VAL A 60 -12.56 18.08 25.26
CA VAL A 60 -12.44 16.82 24.50
C VAL A 60 -11.03 16.24 24.67
N PRO A 61 -10.87 15.04 25.25
CA PRO A 61 -9.56 14.43 25.42
C PRO A 61 -8.81 14.22 24.09
N PRO A 62 -7.46 14.32 24.06
CA PRO A 62 -6.71 14.38 22.80
C PRO A 62 -6.86 13.12 21.93
N TYR A 63 -6.89 11.94 22.55
CA TYR A 63 -7.13 10.67 21.87
C TYR A 63 -8.51 10.60 21.20
N GLN A 64 -9.49 11.38 21.67
CA GLN A 64 -10.81 11.46 21.04
C GLN A 64 -10.77 12.33 19.78
N LEU A 65 -10.00 13.43 19.75
CA LEU A 65 -9.75 14.19 18.52
C LEU A 65 -9.11 13.31 17.43
N MET A 66 -8.10 12.51 17.80
CA MET A 66 -7.51 11.52 16.90
C MET A 66 -8.51 10.43 16.45
N THR A 67 -9.47 10.07 17.29
CA THR A 67 -10.56 9.14 16.93
C THR A 67 -11.58 9.79 15.98
N LEU A 68 -11.91 11.08 16.18
CA LEU A 68 -12.77 11.85 15.27
C LEU A 68 -12.10 12.01 13.89
N LYS A 69 -10.79 12.27 13.84
CA LYS A 69 -9.99 12.25 12.61
C LYS A 69 -10.04 10.90 11.90
N ARG A 70 -9.92 9.79 12.64
CA ARG A 70 -10.07 8.41 12.12
C ARG A 70 -11.50 8.15 11.58
N ILE A 71 -12.53 8.79 12.14
CA ILE A 71 -13.91 8.73 11.62
C ILE A 71 -14.04 9.47 10.27
N LEU A 72 -13.47 10.67 10.15
CA LEU A 72 -13.45 11.43 8.88
C LEU A 72 -12.75 10.64 7.77
N GLU A 73 -11.56 10.09 8.04
CA GLU A 73 -10.82 9.28 7.06
C GLU A 73 -11.63 8.07 6.58
N ASN A 74 -12.32 7.36 7.48
CA ASN A 74 -13.10 6.19 7.14
C ASN A 74 -14.40 6.53 6.40
N TYR A 75 -15.02 7.69 6.69
CA TYR A 75 -16.10 8.21 5.86
C TYR A 75 -15.61 8.62 4.45
N ARG A 76 -14.46 9.29 4.35
CA ARG A 76 -13.84 9.70 3.07
C ARG A 76 -13.47 8.48 2.22
N LYS A 77 -12.85 7.45 2.82
CA LYS A 77 -12.53 6.17 2.15
C LYS A 77 -13.78 5.43 1.66
N SER A 78 -14.84 5.36 2.49
CA SER A 78 -16.06 4.60 2.15
C SER A 78 -17.02 5.32 1.20
N SER A 79 -16.98 6.65 1.14
CA SER A 79 -17.78 7.46 0.20
C SER A 79 -17.06 7.76 -1.12
N GLY A 80 -15.72 7.67 -1.16
CA GLY A 80 -14.91 8.09 -2.30
C GLY A 80 -14.82 9.61 -2.52
N VAL A 81 -15.54 10.42 -1.73
CA VAL A 81 -15.62 11.87 -1.92
C VAL A 81 -14.44 12.57 -1.22
N ILE A 82 -13.45 12.97 -2.01
CA ILE A 82 -12.33 13.79 -1.53
C ILE A 82 -12.74 15.27 -1.57
N SER A 83 -13.09 15.82 -0.40
CA SER A 83 -13.33 17.25 -0.22
C SER A 83 -12.12 17.90 0.47
N LYS A 84 -11.61 19.02 -0.07
CA LYS A 84 -10.46 19.73 0.53
C LYS A 84 -10.73 20.06 2.00
N ARG A 85 -11.89 20.67 2.30
CA ARG A 85 -12.35 20.99 3.66
C ARG A 85 -12.36 19.80 4.63
N ALA A 86 -12.55 18.56 4.13
CA ALA A 86 -12.46 17.37 4.98
C ALA A 86 -11.02 17.02 5.34
N VAL A 87 -10.09 17.18 4.40
CA VAL A 87 -8.63 17.01 4.63
C VAL A 87 -8.09 18.13 5.51
N ASP A 88 -8.56 19.36 5.32
CA ASP A 88 -8.20 20.53 6.15
C ASP A 88 -8.62 20.26 7.62
N VAL A 89 -9.86 19.82 7.88
CA VAL A 89 -10.30 19.39 9.23
C VAL A 89 -9.56 18.14 9.74
N GLU A 90 -9.27 17.15 8.90
CA GLU A 90 -8.45 15.99 9.27
C GLU A 90 -7.03 16.38 9.70
N ASN A 91 -6.51 17.52 9.24
CA ASN A 91 -5.22 18.06 9.68
C ASN A 91 -5.37 18.84 10.98
N ASN A 92 -6.25 19.85 11.02
CA ASN A 92 -6.44 20.73 12.17
C ASN A 92 -6.80 19.96 13.46
N LEU A 93 -7.45 18.79 13.35
CA LEU A 93 -7.68 17.85 14.46
C LEU A 93 -6.41 17.18 15.00
N VAL A 94 -5.43 16.88 14.15
CA VAL A 94 -4.11 16.36 14.54
C VAL A 94 -3.29 17.46 15.16
N ASP A 95 -3.32 18.67 14.59
CA ASP A 95 -2.61 19.83 15.13
C ASP A 95 -3.10 20.14 16.56
N ARG A 96 -4.41 20.30 16.77
CA ARG A 96 -5.00 20.49 18.12
C ARG A 96 -4.74 19.30 19.06
N ALA A 97 -4.77 18.06 18.58
CA ALA A 97 -4.44 16.90 19.41
C ALA A 97 -2.97 16.92 19.87
N SER A 98 -2.05 17.43 19.04
CA SER A 98 -0.63 17.54 19.37
C SER A 98 -0.36 18.63 20.42
N GLU A 99 -1.03 19.79 20.33
CA GLU A 99 -0.96 20.87 21.31
C GLU A 99 -1.43 20.42 22.70
N LEU A 100 -2.47 19.58 22.73
CA LEU A 100 -2.99 18.96 23.95
C LEU A 100 -2.18 17.72 24.39
N GLY A 101 -1.05 17.41 23.73
CA GLY A 101 -0.07 16.42 24.17
C GLY A 101 -0.25 14.98 23.65
N ASP A 102 -1.08 14.73 22.63
CA ASP A 102 -1.25 13.38 22.07
C ASP A 102 0.02 12.90 21.35
N TYR A 103 0.63 11.82 21.85
CA TYR A 103 1.87 11.28 21.28
C TYR A 103 1.72 10.74 19.86
N ALA A 104 0.53 10.26 19.45
CA ALA A 104 0.30 9.83 18.07
C ALA A 104 0.19 11.03 17.13
N ALA A 105 -0.48 12.09 17.56
CA ALA A 105 -0.54 13.35 16.83
C ALA A 105 0.85 13.97 16.64
N ILE A 106 1.60 14.16 17.74
CA ILE A 106 2.97 14.69 17.72
C ILE A 106 3.87 13.87 16.79
N ALA A 107 3.81 12.53 16.86
CA ALA A 107 4.60 11.66 15.98
C ALA A 107 4.25 11.88 14.49
N LEU A 108 2.97 11.99 14.14
CA LEU A 108 2.51 12.23 12.76
C LEU A 108 2.95 13.60 12.23
N LEU A 109 2.88 14.65 13.04
CA LEU A 109 3.37 15.98 12.65
C LEU A 109 4.89 15.99 12.47
N CYS A 110 5.64 15.39 13.40
CA CYS A 110 7.09 15.24 13.24
C CYS A 110 7.43 14.47 11.95
N GLY A 111 6.66 13.43 11.62
CA GLY A 111 6.78 12.71 10.34
C GLY A 111 6.58 13.61 9.12
N ARG A 112 5.53 14.43 9.11
CA ARG A 112 5.24 15.41 8.04
C ARG A 112 6.38 16.42 7.88
N THR A 113 6.72 17.14 8.95
CA THR A 113 7.74 18.20 8.98
C THR A 113 9.12 17.69 8.54
N LEU A 114 9.45 16.43 8.84
CA LEU A 114 10.73 15.80 8.47
C LEU A 114 10.75 15.14 7.08
N ALA A 115 9.59 14.90 6.47
CA ALA A 115 9.45 14.44 5.09
C ALA A 115 9.41 15.60 4.08
N SER A 116 8.91 16.78 4.48
CA SER A 116 8.85 17.99 3.64
C SER A 116 10.24 18.51 3.25
N SER A 117 10.62 18.23 2.01
CA SER A 117 11.88 18.67 1.39
C SER A 117 11.95 20.20 1.26
N PRO A 118 13.09 20.86 1.54
CA PRO A 118 13.23 22.33 1.51
C PRO A 118 13.32 22.93 0.10
N GLY A 119 12.54 22.46 -0.88
CA GLY A 119 12.67 22.91 -2.27
C GLY A 119 11.57 22.56 -3.27
N SER A 120 10.44 21.99 -2.85
CA SER A 120 9.37 21.56 -3.79
C SER A 120 8.56 22.70 -4.44
N ASP A 121 8.71 23.94 -3.97
CA ASP A 121 7.92 25.10 -4.45
C ASP A 121 8.75 26.19 -5.17
N GLN A 122 10.09 26.21 -5.04
CA GLN A 122 10.92 27.25 -5.67
C GLN A 122 11.22 27.04 -7.16
N GLN A 123 10.74 25.94 -7.76
CA GLN A 123 11.12 25.56 -9.14
C GLN A 123 10.25 26.19 -10.25
N LEU A 124 9.28 27.06 -9.91
CA LEU A 124 8.41 27.73 -10.88
C LEU A 124 8.79 29.19 -11.21
N THR A 125 9.81 29.76 -10.55
CA THR A 125 10.15 31.20 -10.65
C THR A 125 11.65 31.48 -10.82
N ARG A 126 12.35 30.73 -11.67
CA ARG A 126 13.75 31.07 -12.04
C ARG A 126 14.16 30.71 -13.49
N SER A 127 13.49 31.37 -14.43
CA SER A 127 13.80 31.30 -15.87
C SER A 127 13.93 32.69 -16.50
N THR A 128 15.00 33.44 -16.17
CA THR A 128 15.60 34.54 -16.98
C THR A 128 16.73 35.25 -16.21
N SER A 129 18.00 35.02 -16.59
CA SER A 129 19.10 36.01 -16.53
C SER A 129 20.40 35.36 -17.04
N ASP A 130 21.11 36.04 -17.94
CA ASP A 130 22.17 35.43 -18.75
C ASP A 130 23.59 35.47 -18.17
N THR A 131 24.32 34.39 -18.48
CA THR A 131 25.67 34.37 -19.08
C THR A 131 26.70 35.45 -18.69
N SER A 132 27.72 35.07 -17.92
CA SER A 132 29.11 35.52 -18.13
C SER A 132 30.12 34.51 -17.54
N ALA A 133 31.28 34.33 -18.18
CA ALA A 133 32.32 33.38 -17.77
C ALA A 133 33.69 34.07 -17.69
N THR A 134 34.61 33.56 -16.86
CA THR A 134 36.08 33.65 -17.04
C THR A 134 36.84 32.78 -16.03
N SER A 135 38.16 32.66 -16.18
CA SER A 135 38.99 31.57 -15.63
C SER A 135 40.36 32.00 -15.09
N ALA A 136 40.82 31.39 -13.99
CA ALA A 136 42.24 31.15 -13.61
C ALA A 136 42.27 30.12 -12.44
N THR A 137 43.18 29.15 -12.22
CA THR A 137 44.58 28.81 -12.62
C THR A 137 45.74 29.34 -11.75
N SER A 138 45.99 28.68 -10.61
CA SER A 138 47.32 28.46 -9.97
C SER A 138 47.15 27.52 -8.75
N SER A 139 47.98 26.53 -8.35
CA SER A 139 49.42 26.22 -8.44
C SER A 139 50.32 27.01 -7.45
N ALA A 140 51.20 26.43 -6.62
CA ALA A 140 51.57 25.03 -6.34
C ALA A 140 52.50 24.91 -5.09
N LEU A 141 52.90 23.67 -4.73
CA LEU A 141 54.09 23.29 -3.88
C LEU A 141 54.08 23.73 -2.40
N SER A 142 54.90 23.21 -1.46
CA SER A 142 55.88 22.10 -1.34
C SER A 142 56.12 21.79 0.16
N GLY A 143 56.74 20.71 0.66
CA GLY A 143 57.43 19.54 0.07
C GLY A 143 57.44 18.34 1.07
N ALA A 144 57.88 17.13 0.70
CA ALA A 144 59.26 16.58 0.84
C ALA A 144 59.76 16.48 2.31
N THR A 145 60.38 15.39 2.79
CA THR A 145 61.27 14.34 2.22
C THR A 145 60.84 12.89 2.59
N ALA A 146 61.02 11.83 1.79
CA ALA A 146 62.25 11.10 1.35
C ALA A 146 62.99 10.35 2.51
N SER A 147 63.54 9.13 2.37
CA SER A 147 63.52 8.07 1.31
C SER A 147 63.94 6.71 1.98
N THR A 148 64.46 5.59 1.41
CA THR A 148 65.13 5.25 0.13
C THR A 148 65.24 3.71 -0.08
N ALA A 149 65.32 3.25 -1.34
CA ALA A 149 65.84 1.93 -1.81
C ALA A 149 65.06 0.63 -1.45
N GLY A 150 65.18 -0.49 -2.19
CA GLY A 150 65.97 -0.74 -3.40
C GLY A 150 65.65 -2.06 -4.13
N SER A 151 66.03 -2.15 -5.41
CA SER A 151 65.65 -3.19 -6.40
C SER A 151 66.26 -4.59 -6.19
N SER A 152 65.62 -5.65 -6.71
CA SER A 152 66.13 -6.47 -7.85
C SER A 152 65.28 -7.71 -8.18
N ASN A 153 65.36 -8.18 -9.44
CA ASN A 153 64.78 -9.45 -9.93
C ASN A 153 65.66 -10.67 -9.61
N ILE A 154 65.09 -11.89 -9.70
CA ILE A 154 65.60 -13.02 -10.53
C ILE A 154 64.59 -14.21 -10.52
N THR A 155 64.78 -15.20 -11.39
CA THR A 155 63.77 -16.13 -11.92
C THR A 155 63.95 -17.62 -11.59
N ALA A 156 62.83 -18.37 -11.69
CA ALA A 156 62.68 -19.74 -12.23
C ALA A 156 62.80 -21.00 -11.33
N ALA A 157 62.28 -22.10 -11.92
CA ALA A 157 62.47 -23.55 -11.63
C ALA A 157 61.55 -24.28 -10.63
N THR A 158 60.63 -25.09 -11.20
CA THR A 158 60.38 -26.55 -11.01
C THR A 158 61.19 -27.32 -9.93
N SER A 159 60.72 -28.42 -9.33
CA SER A 159 59.97 -29.57 -9.92
C SER A 159 59.16 -30.39 -8.89
N ALA A 160 58.66 -31.59 -9.26
CA ALA A 160 57.78 -32.47 -8.48
C ALA A 160 58.41 -33.88 -8.21
N THR A 161 57.59 -34.86 -7.79
CA THR A 161 57.88 -36.31 -7.49
C THR A 161 58.44 -36.64 -6.09
N SER A 162 58.32 -37.87 -5.55
CA SER A 162 57.15 -38.75 -5.25
C SER A 162 57.61 -40.12 -4.67
N SER A 163 56.67 -40.96 -4.19
CA SER A 163 56.85 -42.34 -3.62
C SER A 163 57.45 -42.40 -2.20
N GLY A 164 57.12 -43.34 -1.31
CA GLY A 164 56.13 -44.46 -1.30
C GLY A 164 55.54 -44.63 0.13
N THR A 165 55.27 -45.78 0.78
CA THR A 165 54.89 -47.20 0.50
C THR A 165 55.13 -47.98 1.82
N SER A 166 54.39 -48.97 2.33
CA SER A 166 53.12 -49.68 2.04
C SER A 166 52.71 -50.43 3.36
N ALA A 167 51.87 -51.46 3.56
CA ALA A 167 51.01 -52.37 2.76
C ALA A 167 49.96 -53.06 3.70
N THR A 168 48.98 -53.81 3.12
CA THR A 168 48.20 -54.95 3.71
C THR A 168 47.33 -54.76 4.99
N ASP A 169 46.13 -55.35 5.14
CA ASP A 169 45.35 -56.22 4.24
C ASP A 169 43.80 -56.11 4.43
N SER A 170 43.09 -56.72 3.48
CA SER A 170 41.64 -56.92 3.28
C SER A 170 40.91 -57.68 4.43
N THR A 171 39.59 -57.59 4.64
CA THR A 171 38.40 -57.83 3.76
C THR A 171 37.16 -57.05 4.31
N THR A 172 35.89 -57.11 3.88
CA THR A 172 35.12 -58.00 2.96
C THR A 172 34.11 -57.20 2.07
N ALA A 173 32.81 -57.56 1.99
CA ALA A 173 31.87 -57.00 0.99
C ALA A 173 30.38 -56.96 1.40
N SER A 174 29.71 -55.84 1.02
CA SER A 174 28.45 -55.68 0.25
C SER A 174 27.10 -56.39 0.57
N SER A 175 26.03 -55.77 0.04
CA SER A 175 24.64 -56.26 -0.22
C SER A 175 23.60 -56.19 0.92
N SER A 176 22.27 -56.12 0.70
CA SER A 176 21.45 -55.49 -0.37
C SER A 176 19.93 -55.55 -0.06
N GLY A 177 19.18 -54.47 -0.30
CA GLY A 177 17.69 -54.46 -0.37
C GLY A 177 16.94 -54.75 0.95
N THR A 178 15.59 -54.78 1.03
CA THR A 178 14.51 -54.16 0.21
C THR A 178 13.16 -54.26 0.96
N THR A 179 12.18 -53.44 0.56
CA THR A 179 10.71 -53.65 0.66
C THR A 179 10.00 -53.87 2.01
N SER A 180 8.95 -53.05 2.23
CA SER A 180 7.55 -53.43 2.55
C SER A 180 6.89 -52.61 3.66
N ALA A 181 5.60 -52.36 3.51
CA ALA A 181 4.80 -51.52 4.39
C ALA A 181 3.63 -52.30 5.01
N THR A 182 3.18 -51.89 6.20
CA THR A 182 1.85 -52.24 6.71
C THR A 182 1.30 -51.17 7.64
N THR A 183 0.03 -50.81 7.41
CA THR A 183 -0.92 -50.28 8.41
C THR A 183 -2.10 -51.26 8.39
N PRO A 184 -2.86 -51.46 9.49
CA PRO A 184 -4.05 -50.61 9.67
C PRO A 184 -4.54 -50.44 11.13
N ALA A 185 -5.63 -49.66 11.28
CA ALA A 185 -6.70 -49.83 12.29
C ALA A 185 -6.38 -49.64 13.80
N ASN A 186 -7.35 -49.41 14.70
CA ASN A 186 -8.66 -48.70 14.66
C ASN A 186 -9.14 -48.51 16.14
N ASN A 187 -10.24 -47.76 16.35
CA ASN A 187 -11.08 -47.58 17.57
C ASN A 187 -11.09 -46.12 18.10
N THR A 188 -12.13 -45.56 18.76
CA THR A 188 -13.62 -45.55 18.67
C THR A 188 -14.17 -45.05 20.02
N ASP A 189 -15.20 -44.21 19.97
CA ASP A 189 -16.25 -43.95 20.99
C ASP A 189 -15.91 -43.48 22.42
N ARG A 190 -16.43 -42.28 22.77
CA ARG A 190 -17.50 -42.03 23.79
C ARG A 190 -17.72 -40.51 23.95
N THR A 191 -18.83 -39.87 23.55
CA THR A 191 -20.25 -39.88 24.01
C THR A 191 -20.60 -38.96 25.21
N THR A 192 -21.57 -38.07 24.95
CA THR A 192 -22.70 -37.60 25.82
C THR A 192 -22.54 -36.60 26.99
N SER A 193 -23.53 -35.70 27.05
CA SER A 193 -23.97 -34.81 28.18
C SER A 193 -23.00 -33.70 28.65
N GLY A 194 -23.44 -32.49 29.04
CA GLY A 194 -24.76 -31.83 28.93
C GLY A 194 -25.51 -31.66 30.26
N ILE A 195 -25.61 -30.41 30.73
CA ILE A 195 -26.44 -29.90 31.87
C ILE A 195 -26.70 -28.39 31.64
N ALA A 196 -27.70 -27.79 32.28
CA ALA A 196 -28.24 -26.46 31.92
C ALA A 196 -28.53 -25.52 33.11
N SER A 197 -28.88 -24.26 32.75
CA SER A 197 -29.82 -23.33 33.42
C SER A 197 -29.54 -22.76 34.83
N SER A 198 -29.33 -21.44 34.89
CA SER A 198 -30.05 -20.45 35.73
C SER A 198 -29.53 -19.03 35.40
N ALA A 199 -30.26 -17.89 35.37
CA ALA A 199 -31.64 -17.43 35.65
C ALA A 199 -31.77 -16.48 36.87
N ALA A 200 -32.56 -15.39 36.71
CA ALA A 200 -32.99 -14.38 37.71
C ALA A 200 -31.91 -13.43 38.29
N SER A 201 -32.19 -12.20 38.78
CA SER A 201 -33.31 -11.25 38.60
C SER A 201 -32.95 -9.88 39.26
N SER A 202 -33.88 -8.91 39.25
CA SER A 202 -33.93 -7.64 40.04
C SER A 202 -32.98 -6.49 39.63
N ALA A 203 -33.31 -5.20 39.82
CA ALA A 203 -34.61 -4.53 39.99
C ALA A 203 -34.47 -3.01 39.68
N ALA A 204 -35.58 -2.30 39.52
CA ALA A 204 -35.64 -0.84 39.37
C ALA A 204 -36.49 -0.19 40.49
N PRO A 205 -36.25 1.09 40.83
CA PRO A 205 -37.25 1.92 41.50
C PRO A 205 -37.49 3.29 40.84
N THR A 206 -38.75 3.50 40.45
CA THR A 206 -39.61 4.71 40.63
C THR A 206 -39.08 6.16 40.52
N LEU A 207 -39.89 6.97 39.82
CA LEU A 207 -39.98 8.44 39.92
C LEU A 207 -40.41 8.95 41.32
N PRO A 208 -40.40 10.27 41.54
CA PRO A 208 -41.68 10.94 41.81
C PRO A 208 -41.95 12.20 40.97
N ASP A 209 -43.22 12.54 40.81
CA ASP A 209 -43.73 13.77 40.16
C ASP A 209 -43.81 14.98 41.11
N ALA A 210 -43.87 16.19 40.56
CA ALA A 210 -44.38 17.39 41.23
C ALA A 210 -44.88 18.46 40.22
N ASP A 211 -46.08 19.00 40.46
CA ASP A 211 -46.72 20.11 39.72
C ASP A 211 -45.97 21.46 39.90
N SER A 212 -46.12 22.49 39.04
CA SER A 212 -47.34 23.33 39.03
C SER A 212 -47.33 24.53 38.06
N SER A 213 -48.51 24.77 37.45
CA SER A 213 -49.19 26.05 37.14
C SER A 213 -48.51 27.24 36.43
N ASN A 214 -49.12 27.62 35.30
CA ASN A 214 -49.61 28.96 34.90
C ASN A 214 -48.72 30.23 35.00
N ALA A 215 -48.57 30.90 33.85
CA ALA A 215 -49.00 32.29 33.66
C ALA A 215 -49.31 32.59 32.18
N SER A 216 -50.33 33.38 31.89
CA SER A 216 -50.76 33.79 30.53
C SER A 216 -50.99 35.30 30.43
N VAL A 217 -50.49 35.94 29.37
CA VAL A 217 -50.81 37.33 28.98
C VAL A 217 -50.80 37.44 27.44
N ASN A 218 -51.66 38.31 26.88
CA ASN A 218 -51.92 38.45 25.44
C ASN A 218 -51.15 39.64 24.79
N ALA A 219 -50.83 39.49 23.50
CA ALA A 219 -50.81 40.51 22.41
C ALA A 219 -50.18 39.83 21.17
N ASP A 220 -50.78 39.65 19.98
CA ASP A 220 -51.79 40.37 19.17
C ASP A 220 -51.21 41.46 18.24
N VAL A 221 -51.90 41.67 17.10
CA VAL A 221 -51.72 42.68 16.02
C VAL A 221 -50.73 42.37 14.87
N SER A 222 -51.31 42.41 13.64
CA SER A 222 -50.74 42.58 12.28
C SER A 222 -49.71 41.58 11.75
N THR A 223 -49.97 40.76 10.72
CA THR A 223 -50.38 41.03 9.31
C THR A 223 -49.33 41.74 8.45
N GLY A 224 -48.77 41.02 7.47
CA GLY A 224 -47.83 41.55 6.46
C GLY A 224 -47.66 40.59 5.29
N ASN A 225 -48.63 40.58 4.37
CA ASN A 225 -48.57 39.76 3.15
C ASN A 225 -47.55 40.38 2.16
N GLY A 226 -46.73 39.56 1.51
CA GLY A 226 -45.57 40.06 0.74
C GLY A 226 -44.99 39.09 -0.28
N SER A 227 -45.83 38.41 -1.06
CA SER A 227 -45.38 37.62 -2.21
C SER A 227 -44.91 38.51 -3.35
N ASN A 228 -43.68 38.34 -3.83
CA ASN A 228 -43.31 38.54 -5.24
C ASN A 228 -41.92 37.96 -5.55
N THR A 229 -41.88 37.00 -6.49
CA THR A 229 -40.75 36.85 -7.41
C THR A 229 -41.10 37.66 -8.68
N PRO A 230 -40.11 38.15 -9.45
CA PRO A 230 -39.55 37.29 -10.48
C PRO A 230 -38.03 37.43 -10.74
N SER A 231 -37.54 36.40 -11.41
CA SER A 231 -36.31 36.30 -12.21
C SER A 231 -35.82 37.62 -12.87
N ASN A 232 -34.51 37.86 -12.94
CA ASN A 232 -33.66 37.44 -14.08
C ASN A 232 -32.29 38.18 -14.15
N ASN A 233 -31.27 37.50 -14.69
CA ASN A 233 -30.01 38.00 -15.29
C ASN A 233 -29.36 39.33 -14.81
N GLY A 234 -28.19 39.21 -14.17
CA GLY A 234 -27.20 40.28 -14.03
C GLY A 234 -25.78 39.72 -13.99
N ALA A 235 -25.11 39.63 -15.14
CA ALA A 235 -23.74 39.12 -15.21
C ALA A 235 -22.74 40.17 -14.72
N SER A 236 -21.96 39.81 -13.68
CA SER A 236 -20.84 40.62 -13.18
C SER A 236 -19.68 39.70 -12.83
N SER A 237 -18.62 39.74 -13.62
CA SER A 237 -17.39 38.99 -13.38
C SER A 237 -16.63 39.60 -12.19
N ILE A 238 -17.01 39.21 -10.97
CA ILE A 238 -16.16 39.42 -9.80
C ILE A 238 -14.91 38.56 -10.01
N VAL A 239 -13.84 39.22 -10.46
CA VAL A 239 -12.50 38.63 -10.45
C VAL A 239 -12.13 38.40 -9.00
N VAL A 240 -12.35 37.17 -8.53
CA VAL A 240 -11.89 36.74 -7.20
C VAL A 240 -10.37 36.83 -7.23
N LYS A 241 -9.87 37.90 -6.62
CA LYS A 241 -8.44 38.18 -6.53
C LYS A 241 -7.84 37.08 -5.65
N GLU A 242 -7.21 36.11 -6.30
CA GLU A 242 -6.72 34.88 -5.69
C GLU A 242 -5.74 35.21 -4.55
N SER A 243 -6.26 35.16 -3.32
CA SER A 243 -5.51 35.49 -2.12
C SER A 243 -4.60 34.32 -1.79
N SER A 244 -3.45 34.28 -2.44
CA SER A 244 -2.37 33.33 -2.18
C SER A 244 -1.95 33.45 -0.71
N LEU A 245 -2.49 32.57 0.12
CA LEU A 245 -2.06 32.40 1.50
C LEU A 245 -0.55 32.08 1.50
N PRO A 246 0.23 32.60 2.47
CA PRO A 246 1.57 32.07 2.68
C PRO A 246 1.43 30.58 3.02
N LYS A 247 2.10 29.72 2.25
CA LYS A 247 2.48 28.41 2.77
C LYS A 247 3.52 28.69 3.85
N ASP A 248 3.30 28.25 5.08
CA ASP A 248 4.32 28.38 6.12
C ASP A 248 5.58 27.62 5.69
N GLU A 249 6.65 28.37 5.38
CA GLU A 249 7.91 27.79 4.92
C GLU A 249 8.60 27.08 6.09
N ILE A 250 8.35 25.76 6.20
CA ILE A 250 8.91 24.89 7.25
C ILE A 250 10.39 25.17 7.45
N THR A 251 10.71 25.77 8.60
CA THR A 251 12.01 26.36 8.89
C THR A 251 13.06 25.27 9.15
N VAL A 252 14.32 25.67 9.37
CA VAL A 252 15.35 24.72 9.79
C VAL A 252 15.11 24.35 11.26
N GLU A 253 14.62 25.31 12.04
CA GLU A 253 14.29 25.27 13.45
C GLU A 253 13.14 24.28 13.72
N ASP A 254 12.07 24.34 12.93
CA ASP A 254 10.94 23.38 13.00
C ASP A 254 11.42 21.94 12.78
N ARG A 255 12.32 21.73 11.81
CA ARG A 255 12.91 20.40 11.56
C ARG A 255 13.82 19.97 12.70
N GLN A 256 14.57 20.87 13.34
CA GLN A 256 15.35 20.54 14.53
C GLN A 256 14.44 20.14 15.70
N HIS A 257 13.37 20.91 15.94
CA HIS A 257 12.37 20.63 16.98
C HIS A 257 11.64 19.31 16.74
N ALA A 258 11.17 19.05 15.50
CA ALA A 258 10.54 17.79 15.12
C ALA A 258 11.46 16.57 15.29
N ASN A 259 12.75 16.69 14.97
CA ASN A 259 13.73 15.62 15.25
C ASN A 259 13.88 15.38 16.77
N LEU A 260 13.85 16.42 17.59
CA LEU A 260 13.98 16.34 19.04
C LEU A 260 12.74 15.70 19.68
N LEU A 261 11.54 16.11 19.28
CA LEU A 261 10.29 15.51 19.73
C LEU A 261 10.18 14.04 19.32
N LEU A 262 10.53 13.69 18.06
CA LEU A 262 10.50 12.31 17.59
C LEU A 262 11.46 11.41 18.40
N ARG A 263 12.65 11.92 18.76
CA ARG A 263 13.58 11.22 19.67
C ARG A 263 12.98 11.01 21.06
N GLN A 264 12.40 12.05 21.68
CA GLN A 264 11.75 11.92 22.99
C GLN A 264 10.61 10.88 22.99
N LEU A 265 9.90 10.72 21.87
CA LEU A 265 8.90 9.66 21.72
C LEU A 265 9.54 8.26 21.56
N MET A 266 10.66 8.15 20.85
CA MET A 266 11.45 6.91 20.76
C MET A 266 12.06 6.51 22.12
N ASP A 267 12.53 7.47 22.91
CA ASP A 267 13.06 7.26 24.27
C ASP A 267 11.95 6.78 25.22
N LYS A 268 10.73 7.32 25.06
CA LYS A 268 9.48 6.82 25.67
C LYS A 268 8.99 5.48 25.08
N LYS A 269 9.75 4.86 24.16
CA LYS A 269 9.44 3.60 23.46
C LYS A 269 8.14 3.60 22.65
N PHE A 270 7.68 4.76 22.20
CA PHE A 270 6.40 4.89 21.50
C PHE A 270 6.44 4.24 20.10
N PRO A 271 5.65 3.20 19.80
CA PRO A 271 5.88 2.36 18.61
C PRO A 271 5.72 3.08 17.26
N LEU A 272 4.77 4.03 17.18
CA LEU A 272 4.57 4.83 15.97
C LEU A 272 5.75 5.77 15.67
N ALA A 273 6.48 6.24 16.68
CA ALA A 273 7.68 7.05 16.47
C ALA A 273 8.80 6.23 15.79
N PHE A 274 8.97 4.96 16.19
CA PHE A 274 9.87 4.04 15.49
C PHE A 274 9.42 3.78 14.04
N LYS A 275 8.11 3.56 13.81
CA LYS A 275 7.58 3.38 12.43
C LYS A 275 7.91 4.58 11.54
N ILE A 276 7.65 5.79 12.02
CA ILE A 276 7.89 7.04 11.28
C ILE A 276 9.40 7.29 11.09
N ALA A 277 10.25 6.98 12.08
CA ALA A 277 11.70 7.00 11.91
C ALA A 277 12.17 5.99 10.83
N GLY A 278 11.50 4.83 10.75
CA GLY A 278 11.69 3.84 9.69
C GLY A 278 11.34 4.36 8.30
N ASP A 279 10.16 4.98 8.14
CA ASP A 279 9.73 5.60 6.88
C ASP A 279 10.70 6.69 6.41
N LEU A 280 11.08 7.60 7.31
CA LEU A 280 12.03 8.68 7.03
C LEU A 280 13.42 8.13 6.68
N ALA A 281 13.88 7.06 7.33
CA ALA A 281 15.13 6.39 6.99
C ALA A 281 15.04 5.70 5.61
N TYR A 282 13.91 5.08 5.28
CA TYR A 282 13.66 4.41 4.00
C TYR A 282 13.65 5.41 2.83
N GLN A 283 12.91 6.52 2.96
CA GLN A 283 12.90 7.64 2.01
C GLN A 283 14.31 8.19 1.76
N ARG A 284 15.14 8.29 2.80
CA ARG A 284 16.54 8.74 2.73
C ARG A 284 17.52 7.63 2.28
N ASN A 285 17.01 6.52 1.73
CA ASN A 285 17.75 5.31 1.30
C ASN A 285 18.60 4.62 2.39
N GLN A 286 18.40 4.93 3.68
CA GLN A 286 19.13 4.35 4.82
C GLN A 286 18.49 3.01 5.24
N ARG A 287 18.41 2.06 4.30
CA ARG A 287 17.63 0.82 4.35
C ARG A 287 17.87 -0.04 5.61
N GLU A 288 19.12 -0.23 6.00
CA GLU A 288 19.47 -1.00 7.19
C GLU A 288 18.93 -0.36 8.49
N LYS A 289 18.98 0.98 8.59
CA LYS A 289 18.37 1.71 9.72
C LYS A 289 16.85 1.65 9.68
N ALA A 290 16.25 1.74 8.49
CA ALA A 290 14.81 1.56 8.33
C ALA A 290 14.35 0.18 8.83
N ARG A 291 15.09 -0.90 8.47
CA ARG A 291 14.82 -2.25 8.99
C ARG A 291 14.93 -2.32 10.51
N GLN A 292 15.95 -1.70 11.10
CA GLN A 292 16.12 -1.62 12.56
C GLN A 292 14.95 -0.87 13.23
N PHE A 293 14.51 0.26 12.68
CA PHE A 293 13.39 1.02 13.23
C PHE A 293 12.05 0.30 13.09
N TYR A 294 11.77 -0.36 11.96
CA TYR A 294 10.57 -1.19 11.83
C TYR A 294 10.58 -2.39 12.80
N GLN A 295 11.75 -2.99 13.05
CA GLN A 295 11.89 -4.03 14.08
C GLN A 295 11.62 -3.48 15.49
N LEU A 296 12.20 -2.32 15.84
CA LEU A 296 11.93 -1.66 17.12
C LEU A 296 10.44 -1.28 17.29
N ALA A 297 9.73 -0.91 16.21
CA ALA A 297 8.28 -0.70 16.25
C ALA A 297 7.52 -2.00 16.61
N ILE A 298 7.92 -3.13 16.01
CA ILE A 298 7.37 -4.47 16.29
C ILE A 298 7.63 -4.88 17.74
N ASP A 299 8.85 -4.71 18.22
CA ASP A 299 9.31 -5.16 19.53
C ASP A 299 8.70 -4.34 20.68
N ASN A 300 8.39 -3.06 20.45
CA ASN A 300 7.73 -2.19 21.45
C ASN A 300 6.19 -2.21 21.36
N GLY A 301 5.59 -3.08 20.53
CA GLY A 301 4.15 -3.37 20.59
C GLY A 301 3.25 -2.65 19.59
N ILE A 302 3.75 -2.24 18.41
CA ILE A 302 2.90 -1.73 17.31
C ILE A 302 1.84 -2.75 16.84
N GLN A 303 2.01 -4.02 17.21
CA GLN A 303 1.07 -5.14 17.07
C GLN A 303 -0.38 -4.81 17.53
N SER A 304 -0.53 -3.82 18.42
CA SER A 304 -1.82 -3.27 18.86
C SER A 304 -2.63 -2.56 17.76
N ASP A 305 -1.99 -2.01 16.72
CA ASP A 305 -2.65 -1.55 15.50
C ASP A 305 -2.25 -2.49 14.35
N ASN A 306 -3.17 -3.41 14.02
CA ASN A 306 -2.96 -4.48 13.04
C ASN A 306 -2.43 -3.95 11.69
N SER A 307 -2.93 -2.81 11.23
CA SER A 307 -2.55 -2.26 9.93
C SER A 307 -1.10 -1.73 9.97
N LEU A 308 -0.72 -0.97 11.00
CA LEU A 308 0.65 -0.49 11.14
C LEU A 308 1.65 -1.63 11.34
N TYR A 309 1.26 -2.69 12.05
CA TYR A 309 2.08 -3.89 12.24
C TYR A 309 2.34 -4.65 10.92
N VAL A 310 1.29 -4.88 10.12
CA VAL A 310 1.41 -5.51 8.80
C VAL A 310 2.26 -4.66 7.86
N GLU A 311 2.13 -3.33 7.91
CA GLU A 311 2.98 -2.41 7.13
C GLU A 311 4.46 -2.51 7.51
N CYS A 312 4.80 -2.57 8.80
CA CYS A 312 6.18 -2.78 9.25
C CYS A 312 6.75 -4.13 8.76
N LEU A 313 6.00 -5.23 8.88
CA LEU A 313 6.43 -6.55 8.40
C LEU A 313 6.69 -6.54 6.89
N ARG A 314 5.75 -5.97 6.12
CA ARG A 314 5.84 -5.78 4.67
C ARG A 314 7.08 -4.96 4.29
N ASN A 315 7.29 -3.81 4.92
CA ASN A 315 8.40 -2.91 4.59
C ASN A 315 9.77 -3.54 4.93
N ILE A 316 9.86 -4.35 5.99
CA ILE A 316 11.06 -5.17 6.27
C ILE A 316 11.30 -6.21 5.15
N GLY A 317 10.26 -6.93 4.72
CA GLY A 317 10.35 -7.89 3.63
C GLY A 317 10.83 -7.26 2.32
N LEU A 318 10.30 -6.09 1.97
CA LEU A 318 10.73 -5.29 0.81
C LEU A 318 12.20 -4.88 0.92
N ILE A 319 12.65 -4.41 2.09
CA ILE A 319 14.07 -4.06 2.31
C ILE A 319 14.98 -5.27 2.07
N CYS A 320 14.63 -6.46 2.57
CA CYS A 320 15.39 -7.69 2.36
C CYS A 320 15.48 -8.14 0.89
N LEU A 321 14.52 -7.76 0.04
CA LEU A 321 14.60 -7.96 -1.42
C LEU A 321 15.42 -6.87 -2.15
N MET A 322 15.50 -5.66 -1.58
CA MET A 322 16.11 -4.49 -2.24
C MET A 322 17.56 -4.23 -1.85
N THR A 323 18.09 -4.81 -0.78
CA THR A 323 19.50 -4.64 -0.38
C THR A 323 20.43 -5.22 -1.46
N LYS A 324 21.28 -4.36 -2.03
CA LYS A 324 22.07 -4.68 -3.24
C LYS A 324 23.14 -5.73 -2.99
N ASP A 325 23.71 -5.74 -1.79
CA ASP A 325 24.92 -6.50 -1.48
C ASP A 325 24.60 -7.96 -1.11
N GLN A 326 23.42 -8.20 -0.53
CA GLN A 326 22.86 -9.53 -0.25
C GLN A 326 21.33 -9.48 -0.32
N ILE A 327 20.73 -10.25 -1.25
CA ILE A 327 19.27 -10.44 -1.34
C ILE A 327 18.88 -11.60 -0.43
N ASP A 328 18.30 -11.30 0.73
CA ASP A 328 17.87 -12.33 1.70
C ASP A 328 16.43 -12.78 1.44
N LEU A 329 16.29 -13.70 0.47
CA LEU A 329 15.01 -14.32 0.11
C LEU A 329 14.37 -15.09 1.28
N VAL A 330 15.16 -15.64 2.20
CA VAL A 330 14.68 -16.47 3.32
C VAL A 330 14.03 -15.60 4.38
N THR A 331 14.70 -14.51 4.78
CA THR A 331 14.16 -13.53 5.72
C THR A 331 13.03 -12.73 5.08
N ALA A 332 13.14 -12.33 3.81
CA ALA A 332 12.06 -11.64 3.09
C ALA A 332 10.78 -12.50 3.09
N ARG A 333 10.88 -13.76 2.67
CA ARG A 333 9.77 -14.72 2.73
C ARG A 333 9.18 -14.82 4.14
N ARG A 334 10.01 -15.00 5.17
CA ARG A 334 9.56 -15.13 6.56
C ARG A 334 8.78 -13.90 7.05
N TYR A 335 9.10 -12.70 6.56
CA TYR A 335 8.35 -11.49 6.88
C TYR A 335 7.06 -11.34 6.07
N PHE A 336 7.05 -11.72 4.78
CA PHE A 336 5.80 -11.74 4.00
C PHE A 336 4.82 -12.82 4.49
N ASP A 337 5.29 -14.03 4.83
CA ASP A 337 4.48 -15.10 5.43
C ASP A 337 3.83 -14.61 6.74
N LYS A 338 4.58 -13.89 7.59
CA LYS A 338 4.04 -13.24 8.80
C LYS A 338 3.03 -12.13 8.48
N ALA A 339 3.29 -11.29 7.47
CA ALA A 339 2.39 -10.19 7.10
C ALA A 339 1.05 -10.74 6.62
N VAL A 340 1.06 -11.71 5.70
CA VAL A 340 -0.13 -12.40 5.19
C VAL A 340 -0.89 -13.11 6.32
N ALA A 341 -0.19 -13.80 7.22
CA ALA A 341 -0.83 -14.47 8.36
C ALA A 341 -1.41 -13.51 9.42
N SER A 342 -0.99 -12.24 9.43
CA SER A 342 -1.45 -11.24 10.40
C SER A 342 -2.53 -10.30 9.86
N ALA A 343 -2.70 -10.18 8.54
CA ALA A 343 -3.53 -9.13 7.94
C ALA A 343 -5.03 -9.41 8.02
N LEU A 344 -5.79 -8.41 8.48
CA LEU A 344 -7.25 -8.42 8.47
C LEU A 344 -7.85 -7.95 7.12
N ASP A 345 -7.09 -7.21 6.32
CA ASP A 345 -7.46 -6.77 4.97
C ASP A 345 -6.50 -7.38 3.92
N LEU A 346 -7.05 -8.12 2.97
CA LEU A 346 -6.27 -8.75 1.89
C LEU A 346 -5.61 -7.71 0.97
N ASN A 347 -6.21 -6.53 0.81
CA ASN A 347 -5.67 -5.48 -0.06
C ASN A 347 -4.31 -4.98 0.45
N GLN A 348 -4.12 -4.94 1.78
CA GLN A 348 -2.88 -4.49 2.41
C GLN A 348 -1.70 -5.45 2.18
N VAL A 349 -1.96 -6.73 1.87
CA VAL A 349 -0.94 -7.77 1.62
C VAL A 349 -0.95 -8.29 0.18
N SER A 350 -1.62 -7.58 -0.72
CA SER A 350 -1.68 -7.86 -2.16
C SER A 350 -0.29 -8.04 -2.80
N ASP A 351 0.65 -7.15 -2.47
CA ASP A 351 2.03 -7.22 -2.96
C ASP A 351 2.88 -8.25 -2.19
N CYS A 352 2.64 -8.44 -0.89
CA CYS A 352 3.25 -9.53 -0.11
C CYS A 352 2.93 -10.90 -0.74
N HIS A 353 1.68 -11.10 -1.18
CA HIS A 353 1.29 -12.25 -1.98
C HIS A 353 2.03 -12.33 -3.31
N PHE A 354 2.18 -11.23 -4.05
CA PHE A 354 2.94 -11.23 -5.31
C PHE A 354 4.42 -11.61 -5.13
N TYR A 355 5.11 -11.04 -4.14
CA TYR A 355 6.50 -11.39 -3.84
C TYR A 355 6.66 -12.83 -3.34
N LEU A 356 5.72 -13.34 -2.53
CA LEU A 356 5.69 -14.76 -2.17
C LEU A 356 5.49 -15.65 -3.41
N GLY A 357 4.64 -15.23 -4.35
CA GLY A 357 4.46 -15.89 -5.64
C GLY A 357 5.77 -16.05 -6.43
N GLN A 358 6.60 -15.02 -6.45
CA GLN A 358 7.93 -15.04 -7.09
C GLN A 358 8.94 -15.89 -6.30
N ILE A 359 9.07 -15.68 -4.98
CA ILE A 359 10.02 -16.43 -4.14
C ILE A 359 9.72 -17.95 -4.15
N LEU A 360 8.45 -18.31 -4.32
CA LEU A 360 7.98 -19.70 -4.37
C LEU A 360 7.88 -20.27 -5.79
N GLU A 361 8.42 -19.63 -6.84
CA GLU A 361 8.37 -20.09 -8.24
C GLU A 361 8.75 -21.58 -8.42
N LYS A 362 9.71 -22.08 -7.64
CA LYS A 362 10.13 -23.50 -7.64
C LYS A 362 9.05 -24.49 -7.17
N ASN A 363 8.02 -24.01 -6.47
CA ASN A 363 6.83 -24.75 -6.07
C ASN A 363 5.62 -24.09 -6.74
N GLN A 364 5.31 -24.54 -7.95
CA GLN A 364 4.36 -23.90 -8.85
C GLN A 364 2.93 -23.86 -8.28
N THR A 365 2.56 -24.85 -7.46
CA THR A 365 1.27 -24.87 -6.75
C THR A 365 1.18 -23.78 -5.69
N ALA A 366 2.24 -23.58 -4.90
CA ALA A 366 2.29 -22.50 -3.92
C ALA A 366 2.40 -21.12 -4.59
N SER A 367 3.29 -20.99 -5.58
CA SER A 367 3.42 -19.78 -6.41
C SER A 367 2.07 -19.36 -7.01
N ARG A 368 1.34 -20.29 -7.62
CA ARG A 368 0.00 -20.07 -8.17
C ARG A 368 -0.99 -19.60 -7.11
N TYR A 369 -1.07 -20.23 -5.94
CA TYR A 369 -1.96 -19.78 -4.86
C TYR A 369 -1.70 -18.32 -4.46
N HIS A 370 -0.43 -17.94 -4.29
CA HIS A 370 -0.06 -16.58 -3.91
C HIS A 370 -0.32 -15.57 -5.05
N LEU A 371 -0.04 -15.93 -6.31
CA LEU A 371 -0.34 -15.09 -7.48
C LEU A 371 -1.85 -14.93 -7.72
N GLU A 372 -2.66 -15.98 -7.55
CA GLU A 372 -4.13 -15.92 -7.62
C GLU A 372 -4.69 -14.97 -6.56
N LYS A 373 -4.14 -14.97 -5.34
CA LYS A 373 -4.51 -14.02 -4.29
C LYS A 373 -4.17 -12.58 -4.67
N ALA A 374 -2.94 -12.30 -5.12
CA ALA A 374 -2.54 -10.97 -5.57
C ALA A 374 -3.42 -10.47 -6.74
N ALA A 375 -3.63 -11.30 -7.77
CA ALA A 375 -4.48 -10.98 -8.90
C ALA A 375 -5.94 -10.73 -8.50
N SER A 376 -6.49 -11.50 -7.53
CA SER A 376 -7.85 -11.30 -7.03
C SER A 376 -8.07 -9.97 -6.29
N THR A 377 -7.01 -9.35 -5.77
CA THR A 377 -7.04 -7.98 -5.21
C THR A 377 -6.86 -6.88 -6.27
N GLY A 378 -6.78 -7.24 -7.55
CA GLY A 378 -6.56 -6.29 -8.65
C GLY A 378 -5.11 -5.86 -8.84
N LEU A 379 -4.13 -6.55 -8.24
CA LEU A 379 -2.72 -6.22 -8.40
C LEU A 379 -2.24 -6.57 -9.83
N ARG A 380 -2.19 -5.55 -10.68
CA ARG A 380 -1.86 -5.64 -12.12
C ARG A 380 -0.60 -6.47 -12.41
N GLN A 381 0.43 -6.28 -11.60
CA GLN A 381 1.72 -6.96 -11.72
C GLN A 381 1.62 -8.50 -11.63
N ALA A 382 0.57 -9.03 -10.98
CA ALA A 382 0.37 -10.47 -10.86
C ALA A 382 -0.28 -11.11 -12.10
N PHE A 383 -0.91 -10.35 -13.00
CA PHE A 383 -1.68 -10.90 -14.12
C PHE A 383 -0.80 -11.67 -15.11
N ALA A 384 0.28 -11.07 -15.62
CA ALA A 384 1.16 -11.75 -16.57
C ALA A 384 1.87 -12.98 -15.96
N PRO A 385 2.49 -12.92 -14.76
CA PRO A 385 3.09 -14.10 -14.14
C PRO A 385 2.08 -15.21 -13.85
N LEU A 386 0.86 -14.89 -13.41
CA LEU A 386 -0.19 -15.88 -13.20
C LEU A 386 -0.64 -16.52 -14.51
N GLY A 387 -0.87 -15.71 -15.55
CA GLY A 387 -1.24 -16.19 -16.89
C GLY A 387 -0.18 -17.11 -17.48
N PHE A 388 1.10 -16.74 -17.44
CA PHE A 388 2.18 -17.59 -17.95
C PHE A 388 2.35 -18.88 -17.14
N LEU A 389 2.20 -18.83 -15.81
CA LEU A 389 2.24 -20.01 -14.96
C LEU A 389 1.09 -20.98 -15.28
N LEU A 390 -0.12 -20.44 -15.51
CA LEU A 390 -1.29 -21.22 -15.94
C LEU A 390 -1.12 -21.81 -17.35
N LEU A 391 -0.60 -21.03 -18.30
CA LEU A 391 -0.41 -21.41 -19.71
C LEU A 391 0.68 -22.47 -19.92
N ASN A 392 1.80 -22.34 -19.18
CA ASN A 392 3.02 -23.12 -19.44
C ASN A 392 3.15 -24.33 -18.51
N TYR A 393 2.76 -24.23 -17.24
CA TYR A 393 2.92 -25.31 -16.26
C TYR A 393 1.63 -26.09 -16.01
N PHE A 394 0.50 -25.39 -15.87
CA PHE A 394 -0.81 -26.04 -15.60
C PHE A 394 -1.62 -26.35 -16.87
N ASN A 395 -1.15 -25.90 -18.05
CA ASN A 395 -1.81 -25.99 -19.35
C ASN A 395 -3.31 -25.60 -19.36
N LYS A 396 -3.66 -24.54 -18.60
CA LYS A 396 -5.02 -23.98 -18.52
C LYS A 396 -5.16 -22.76 -19.42
N VAL A 397 -5.26 -22.99 -20.72
CA VAL A 397 -5.15 -21.94 -21.75
C VAL A 397 -6.27 -20.90 -21.63
N GLU A 398 -7.49 -21.34 -21.35
CA GLU A 398 -8.70 -20.52 -21.25
C GLU A 398 -8.68 -19.64 -19.99
N LEU A 399 -8.19 -20.17 -18.88
CA LEU A 399 -8.03 -19.41 -17.64
C LEU A 399 -6.84 -18.43 -17.73
N ALA A 400 -5.76 -18.82 -18.41
CA ALA A 400 -4.65 -17.92 -18.71
C ALA A 400 -5.11 -16.75 -19.60
N GLN A 401 -5.89 -17.04 -20.65
CA GLN A 401 -6.50 -16.03 -21.52
C GLN A 401 -7.27 -14.98 -20.72
N GLN A 402 -8.15 -15.38 -19.79
CA GLN A 402 -8.93 -14.43 -18.97
C GLN A 402 -8.06 -13.46 -18.16
N TRP A 403 -6.95 -13.93 -17.57
CA TRP A 403 -6.01 -13.07 -16.85
C TRP A 403 -5.22 -12.16 -17.79
N PHE A 404 -4.84 -12.66 -18.97
CA PHE A 404 -4.18 -11.85 -19.99
C PHE A 404 -5.11 -10.83 -20.66
N GLU A 405 -6.41 -11.12 -20.82
CA GLU A 405 -7.43 -10.16 -21.26
C GLU A 405 -7.61 -9.03 -20.24
N LEU A 406 -7.64 -9.37 -18.94
CA LEU A 406 -7.70 -8.38 -17.87
C LEU A 406 -6.49 -7.43 -17.89
N GLY A 407 -5.26 -7.96 -18.04
CA GLY A 407 -4.06 -7.12 -18.19
C GLY A 407 -3.98 -6.38 -19.54
N SER A 408 -4.49 -6.98 -20.61
CA SER A 408 -4.62 -6.38 -21.95
C SER A 408 -5.52 -5.13 -21.94
N SER A 409 -6.52 -5.09 -21.04
CA SER A 409 -7.37 -3.90 -20.82
C SER A 409 -6.67 -2.73 -20.12
N ILE A 410 -5.44 -2.94 -19.64
CA ILE A 410 -4.60 -1.94 -18.97
C ILE A 410 -3.27 -1.77 -19.73
N ASP A 411 -3.23 -2.24 -20.98
CA ASP A 411 -2.11 -2.20 -21.92
C ASP A 411 -0.75 -2.66 -21.36
N ASP A 412 -0.75 -3.72 -20.53
CA ASP A 412 0.48 -4.45 -20.20
C ASP A 412 0.91 -5.32 -21.40
N ILE A 413 2.02 -4.95 -22.04
CA ILE A 413 2.64 -5.72 -23.13
C ILE A 413 2.88 -7.19 -22.77
N ASN A 414 3.18 -7.53 -21.51
CA ASN A 414 3.38 -8.92 -21.10
C ASN A 414 2.07 -9.71 -21.15
N CYS A 415 0.94 -9.05 -20.86
CA CYS A 415 -0.39 -9.61 -21.02
C CYS A 415 -0.85 -9.66 -22.48
N HIS A 416 -0.57 -8.64 -23.32
CA HIS A 416 -0.78 -8.76 -24.77
C HIS A 416 0.00 -9.95 -25.35
N THR A 417 1.24 -10.12 -24.92
CA THR A 417 2.13 -11.21 -25.32
C THR A 417 1.57 -12.58 -24.94
N GLY A 418 1.16 -12.75 -23.68
CA GLY A 418 0.55 -14.00 -23.22
C GLY A 418 -0.81 -14.28 -23.86
N LEU A 419 -1.58 -13.24 -24.17
CA LEU A 419 -2.85 -13.35 -24.92
C LEU A 419 -2.61 -13.84 -26.35
N PHE A 420 -1.59 -13.33 -27.04
CA PHE A 420 -1.16 -13.85 -28.35
C PHE A 420 -0.76 -15.34 -28.25
N ASP A 421 0.08 -15.69 -27.28
CA ASP A 421 0.52 -17.08 -27.06
C ASP A 421 -0.67 -18.01 -26.72
N CYS A 422 -1.72 -17.53 -26.04
CA CYS A 422 -2.99 -18.25 -25.81
C CYS A 422 -3.83 -18.41 -27.09
N LEU A 423 -4.08 -17.32 -27.83
CA LEU A 423 -4.95 -17.32 -29.02
C LEU A 423 -4.37 -18.20 -30.14
N MET A 424 -3.04 -18.22 -30.28
CA MET A 424 -2.34 -19.15 -31.17
C MET A 424 -2.53 -20.63 -30.77
N LYS A 425 -2.56 -20.96 -29.46
CA LYS A 425 -2.88 -22.33 -28.98
C LYS A 425 -4.35 -22.71 -29.22
N LEU A 426 -5.27 -21.75 -29.19
CA LEU A 426 -6.71 -21.97 -29.37
C LEU A 426 -7.16 -21.93 -30.85
N GLY A 427 -6.27 -21.54 -31.77
CA GLY A 427 -6.59 -21.41 -33.20
C GLY A 427 -7.36 -20.14 -33.58
N ASP A 428 -7.49 -19.15 -32.69
CA ASP A 428 -8.02 -17.83 -33.05
C ASP A 428 -6.93 -16.96 -33.68
N TYR A 429 -6.61 -17.27 -34.94
CA TYR A 429 -5.64 -16.53 -35.74
C TYR A 429 -6.04 -15.07 -35.98
N GLU A 430 -7.35 -14.75 -36.01
CA GLU A 430 -7.82 -13.37 -36.17
C GLU A 430 -7.64 -12.56 -34.88
N GLY A 431 -7.92 -13.16 -33.73
CA GLY A 431 -7.58 -12.62 -32.41
C GLY A 431 -6.07 -12.40 -32.28
N ALA A 432 -5.27 -13.43 -32.57
CA ALA A 432 -3.81 -13.36 -32.52
C ALA A 432 -3.25 -12.25 -33.40
N ALA A 433 -3.74 -12.08 -34.64
CA ALA A 433 -3.33 -10.98 -35.52
C ALA A 433 -3.66 -9.60 -34.93
N ARG A 434 -4.88 -9.40 -34.40
CA ARG A 434 -5.29 -8.14 -33.77
C ARG A 434 -4.46 -7.80 -32.52
N VAL A 435 -4.01 -8.80 -31.78
CA VAL A 435 -3.13 -8.63 -30.60
C VAL A 435 -1.68 -8.37 -31.03
N LEU A 436 -1.17 -9.06 -32.05
CA LEU A 436 0.15 -8.81 -32.63
C LEU A 436 0.28 -7.36 -33.16
N ASP A 437 -0.78 -6.84 -33.78
CA ASP A 437 -0.84 -5.45 -34.24
C ASP A 437 -0.91 -4.43 -33.08
N LYS A 438 -1.31 -4.82 -31.86
CA LYS A 438 -1.09 -4.01 -30.64
C LYS A 438 0.36 -4.07 -30.19
N ILE A 439 0.93 -5.27 -30.07
CA ILE A 439 2.32 -5.50 -29.62
C ILE A 439 3.30 -4.69 -30.49
N ARG A 440 3.11 -4.69 -31.82
CA ARG A 440 3.90 -3.91 -32.79
C ARG A 440 3.82 -2.38 -32.64
N ARG A 441 3.02 -1.83 -31.71
CA ARG A 441 2.91 -0.39 -31.42
C ARG A 441 3.56 0.02 -30.10
N ASP A 442 3.95 -0.93 -29.26
CA ASP A 442 4.68 -0.68 -28.02
C ASP A 442 6.19 -0.54 -28.31
N GLU A 443 6.89 0.34 -27.58
CA GLU A 443 8.35 0.54 -27.66
C GLU A 443 9.15 -0.77 -27.45
N LYS A 444 8.60 -1.73 -26.71
CA LYS A 444 9.19 -3.05 -26.44
C LYS A 444 8.66 -4.15 -27.37
N GLY A 445 7.76 -3.81 -28.29
CA GLY A 445 7.11 -4.71 -29.24
C GLY A 445 8.09 -5.54 -30.04
N ASP A 446 9.18 -4.93 -30.52
CA ASP A 446 10.19 -5.61 -31.34
C ASP A 446 10.87 -6.79 -30.62
N LEU A 447 11.08 -6.70 -29.30
CA LEU A 447 11.67 -7.79 -28.50
C LEU A 447 10.69 -8.96 -28.36
N VAL A 448 9.39 -8.66 -28.28
CA VAL A 448 8.32 -9.68 -28.27
C VAL A 448 8.20 -10.33 -29.65
N VAL A 449 8.17 -9.54 -30.72
CA VAL A 449 8.16 -10.03 -32.11
C VAL A 449 9.37 -10.92 -32.40
N GLN A 450 10.57 -10.49 -31.96
CA GLN A 450 11.80 -11.26 -32.14
C GLN A 450 11.83 -12.58 -31.37
N SER A 451 11.17 -12.66 -30.20
CA SER A 451 11.06 -13.90 -29.43
C SER A 451 9.93 -14.82 -29.93
N ARG A 452 8.89 -14.29 -30.58
CA ARG A 452 7.74 -15.07 -31.12
C ARG A 452 7.84 -15.45 -32.60
N LYS A 453 8.96 -15.18 -33.29
CA LYS A 453 9.14 -15.38 -34.76
C LYS A 453 8.44 -16.62 -35.34
N LYS A 454 8.62 -17.81 -34.76
CA LYS A 454 8.00 -19.06 -35.24
C LYS A 454 6.47 -19.04 -35.22
N LEU A 455 5.86 -18.50 -34.16
CA LEU A 455 4.40 -18.37 -34.05
C LEU A 455 3.84 -17.31 -35.01
N ILE A 456 4.61 -16.24 -35.24
CA ILE A 456 4.26 -15.20 -36.21
C ILE A 456 4.33 -15.73 -37.64
N GLU A 457 5.35 -16.52 -37.96
CA GLU A 457 5.49 -17.20 -39.25
C GLU A 457 4.34 -18.19 -39.50
N GLN A 458 3.96 -19.00 -38.49
CA GLN A 458 2.78 -19.86 -38.56
C GLN A 458 1.48 -19.05 -38.79
N LEU A 459 1.30 -17.94 -38.08
CA LEU A 459 0.14 -17.04 -38.29
C LEU A 459 0.13 -16.46 -39.71
N GLU A 460 1.28 -16.06 -40.25
CA GLU A 460 1.40 -15.52 -41.60
C GLU A 460 1.17 -16.61 -42.68
N GLN A 461 1.60 -17.85 -42.44
CA GLN A 461 1.24 -19.02 -43.27
C GLN A 461 -0.28 -19.28 -43.27
N HIS A 462 -0.93 -19.28 -42.10
CA HIS A 462 -2.40 -19.42 -42.02
C HIS A 462 -3.16 -18.29 -42.72
N ARG A 463 -2.63 -17.05 -42.70
CA ARG A 463 -3.22 -15.91 -43.44
C ARG A 463 -2.97 -15.94 -44.96
N GLN A 464 -2.00 -16.72 -45.44
CA GLN A 464 -1.69 -16.90 -46.86
C GLN A 464 -2.26 -18.20 -47.45
N GLY A 465 -2.96 -19.01 -46.64
CA GLY A 465 -3.70 -20.17 -47.13
C GLY A 465 -4.78 -19.78 -48.16
N PRO A 466 -5.09 -20.67 -49.13
CA PRO A 466 -6.10 -20.37 -50.14
C PRO A 466 -7.48 -20.14 -49.50
N PRO A 467 -8.34 -19.28 -50.09
CA PRO A 467 -9.67 -19.03 -49.56
C PRO A 467 -10.49 -20.33 -49.51
N PRO A 468 -11.42 -20.49 -48.54
CA PRO A 468 -12.16 -21.73 -48.30
C PRO A 468 -13.25 -22.00 -49.36
N GLY A 469 -12.81 -22.25 -50.60
CA GLY A 469 -13.65 -22.71 -51.70
C GLY A 469 -13.88 -24.22 -51.62
N GLY A 470 -14.83 -24.65 -50.80
CA GLY A 470 -15.21 -26.07 -50.72
C GLY A 470 -16.11 -26.40 -49.55
N SER A 471 -17.41 -26.58 -49.82
CA SER A 471 -18.32 -27.26 -48.91
C SER A 471 -17.97 -28.75 -48.84
N GLY A 472 -17.33 -29.19 -47.76
CA GLY A 472 -16.95 -30.58 -47.51
C GLY A 472 -17.25 -31.00 -46.07
N ASN A 473 -17.83 -32.19 -45.89
CA ASN A 473 -18.35 -32.69 -44.61
C ASN A 473 -17.41 -32.47 -43.41
N ARG A 474 -17.97 -31.95 -42.32
CA ARG A 474 -17.50 -32.36 -40.98
C ARG A 474 -17.86 -33.83 -40.79
N ASN A 475 -16.88 -34.66 -40.47
CA ASN A 475 -17.10 -36.00 -39.92
C ASN A 475 -15.99 -36.29 -38.91
N ASP A 476 -16.28 -37.12 -37.92
CA ASP A 476 -15.49 -37.23 -36.69
C ASP A 476 -14.10 -37.87 -36.88
N GLY A 477 -13.17 -37.55 -35.99
CA GLY A 477 -11.86 -38.21 -35.91
C GLY A 477 -10.93 -37.55 -34.90
N ALA A 478 -10.65 -38.23 -33.79
CA ALA A 478 -9.66 -37.77 -32.81
C ALA A 478 -8.25 -38.24 -33.18
N ASP A 479 -7.24 -37.41 -32.86
CA ASP A 479 -6.15 -37.86 -31.97
C ASP A 479 -5.53 -36.66 -31.25
N ALA A 480 -5.08 -36.85 -30.01
CA ALA A 480 -4.52 -35.81 -29.14
C ALA A 480 -3.02 -36.06 -28.91
N GLY A 481 -2.23 -35.93 -29.98
CA GLY A 481 -0.79 -36.15 -29.99
C GLY A 481 -0.04 -35.25 -28.99
N SER A 482 0.44 -35.84 -27.90
CA SER A 482 1.18 -35.13 -26.84
C SER A 482 2.62 -34.85 -27.25
N GLU A 483 2.85 -33.77 -28.01
CA GLU A 483 4.20 -33.26 -28.27
C GLU A 483 4.78 -32.62 -27.00
N ARG A 484 5.60 -33.40 -26.30
CA ARG A 484 6.32 -33.01 -25.09
C ARG A 484 7.51 -32.11 -25.41
N TRP A 485 7.27 -30.80 -25.51
CA TRP A 485 8.31 -29.78 -25.61
C TRP A 485 9.18 -29.78 -24.34
N SER A 486 10.42 -30.29 -24.47
CA SER A 486 11.43 -30.23 -23.40
C SER A 486 12.17 -28.90 -23.44
N PHE A 487 12.35 -28.29 -22.26
CA PHE A 487 13.30 -27.21 -21.97
C PHE A 487 14.29 -27.71 -20.91
#